data_AF-A0AAW7KFU1-F1
#
_entry.id   AF-A0AAW7KFU1-F1
#
_cell.length_a   1.000
_cell.length_b   1.000
_cell.length_c   1.000
_cell.angle_alpha   90.00
_cell.angle_beta   90.00
_cell.angle_gamma   90.00
#
_symmetry.space_group_name_H-M   'P 1'
#
loop_
_entity.id
_entity.type
_entity.pdbx_description
1 polymer ?
#
loop_
_entity_poly.entity_id
_entity_poly.type
_entity_poly.pdbx_seq_one_letter_code
_entity_poly.pdbx_strand_id
1 'polypeptide(L)'
;MWLFATHFHFMALNVLLAYIPIELSYLLNAEKRKKDWLIGFAWLIFYPNAPYLFTDFFHLETLSIYRGFNTIFANQIGDWWAFVCLTSGIVIYGLLGMKTVTTVSQKLQSYCGYRTIIGFQASLHFLSALAIYVGRFDRLHSVYLFMN
;
A
#
# COMPACT_ATOMS: atom_id res chain seq x y z
N MET A 1 6.32 19.76 -17.58
CA MET A 1 5.72 18.44 -17.86
C MET A 1 6.68 17.28 -17.59
N TRP A 2 7.95 17.31 -18.02
CA TRP A 2 8.90 16.20 -17.82
C TRP A 2 9.43 15.99 -16.39
N LEU A 3 9.47 17.04 -15.55
CA LEU A 3 9.92 16.92 -14.15
C LEU A 3 8.91 16.18 -13.23
N PHE A 4 7.65 16.06 -13.64
CA PHE A 4 6.62 15.35 -12.87
C PHE A 4 6.58 13.84 -13.17
N ALA A 5 7.04 13.42 -14.35
CA ALA A 5 6.80 12.06 -14.85
C ALA A 5 7.49 10.95 -14.05
N THR A 6 8.64 11.24 -13.41
CA THR A 6 9.43 10.26 -12.67
C THR A 6 8.86 9.97 -11.28
N HIS A 7 8.45 11.00 -10.54
CA HIS A 7 7.87 10.86 -9.20
C HIS A 7 6.45 10.27 -9.24
N PHE A 8 5.66 10.62 -10.26
CA PHE A 8 4.32 10.05 -10.43
C PHE A 8 4.33 8.59 -10.86
N HIS A 9 5.35 8.12 -11.59
CA HIS A 9 5.41 6.71 -12.04
C HIS A 9 5.46 5.73 -10.87
N PHE A 10 6.33 6.01 -9.88
CA PHE A 10 6.47 5.15 -8.70
C PHE A 10 5.18 5.13 -7.87
N MET A 11 4.59 6.30 -7.63
CA MET A 11 3.34 6.37 -6.87
C MET A 11 2.17 5.76 -7.64
N ALA A 12 2.06 6.00 -8.95
CA ALA A 12 1.01 5.39 -9.78
C ALA A 12 1.10 3.86 -9.77
N LEU A 13 2.32 3.32 -9.81
CA LEU A 13 2.56 1.89 -9.64
C LEU A 13 2.10 1.42 -8.25
N ASN A 14 2.47 2.10 -7.17
CA ASN A 14 2.06 1.68 -5.81
C ASN A 14 0.55 1.78 -5.58
N VAL A 15 -0.11 2.80 -6.13
CA VAL A 15 -1.57 2.92 -6.13
C VAL A 15 -2.21 1.77 -6.92
N LEU A 16 -1.65 1.42 -8.08
CA LEU A 16 -2.12 0.28 -8.88
C LEU A 16 -1.95 -1.04 -8.13
N LEU A 17 -0.81 -1.25 -7.46
CA LEU A 17 -0.60 -2.42 -6.59
C LEU A 17 -1.56 -2.45 -5.38
N ALA A 18 -1.88 -1.29 -4.80
CA ALA A 18 -2.85 -1.17 -3.71
C ALA A 18 -4.30 -1.36 -4.17
N TYR A 19 -4.59 -1.16 -5.46
CA TYR A 19 -5.91 -1.39 -6.05
C TYR A 19 -6.22 -2.89 -6.24
N ILE A 20 -5.22 -3.70 -6.59
CA ILE A 20 -5.35 -5.16 -6.77
C ILE A 20 -6.07 -5.86 -5.58
N PRO A 21 -5.65 -5.70 -4.31
CA PRO A 21 -6.31 -6.38 -3.19
C PRO A 21 -7.76 -5.93 -2.97
N ILE A 22 -8.13 -4.71 -3.40
CA ILE A 22 -9.52 -4.23 -3.35
C ILE A 22 -10.38 -5.04 -4.31
N GLU A 23 -9.97 -5.15 -5.57
CA GLU A 23 -10.68 -5.95 -6.58
C GLU A 23 -10.75 -7.43 -6.19
N LEU A 24 -9.65 -7.99 -5.69
CA LEU A 24 -9.62 -9.38 -5.20
C LEU A 24 -10.60 -9.60 -4.04
N SER A 25 -10.73 -8.64 -3.12
CA SER A 25 -11.70 -8.70 -2.02
C SER A 25 -13.15 -8.67 -2.51
N TYR A 26 -13.46 -7.85 -3.52
CA TYR A 26 -14.78 -7.86 -4.15
C TYR A 26 -15.06 -9.17 -4.88
N LEU A 27 -14.07 -9.69 -5.60
CA LEU A 27 -14.18 -10.96 -6.31
C LEU A 27 -14.42 -12.14 -5.36
N LEU A 28 -13.76 -12.12 -4.20
CA LEU A 28 -14.01 -13.08 -3.12
C LEU A 28 -15.42 -12.94 -2.58
N ASN A 29 -15.99 -11.75 -2.44
CA ASN A 29 -17.31 -11.59 -1.83
C ASN A 29 -18.47 -11.88 -2.79
N ALA A 30 -18.27 -11.70 -4.10
CA ALA A 30 -19.34 -11.81 -5.11
C ALA A 30 -19.93 -13.23 -5.24
N GLU A 31 -19.09 -14.26 -5.36
CA GLU A 31 -19.55 -15.64 -5.53
C GLU A 31 -18.59 -16.65 -4.90
N LYS A 32 -19.11 -17.77 -4.37
CA LYS A 32 -18.28 -18.89 -3.89
C LYS A 32 -17.76 -19.69 -5.09
N ARG A 33 -16.44 -19.65 -5.33
CA ARG A 33 -15.81 -20.41 -6.42
C ARG A 33 -14.87 -21.46 -5.85
N LYS A 34 -14.67 -22.55 -6.60
CA LYS A 34 -13.67 -23.59 -6.24
C LYS A 34 -12.23 -23.03 -6.16
N LYS A 35 -11.97 -21.88 -6.78
CA LYS A 35 -10.66 -21.21 -6.81
C LYS A 35 -10.53 -20.04 -5.81
N ASP A 36 -11.48 -19.87 -4.88
CA ASP A 36 -11.43 -18.80 -3.86
C ASP A 36 -10.11 -18.81 -3.07
N TRP A 37 -9.53 -19.97 -2.83
CA TRP A 37 -8.24 -20.10 -2.12
C TRP A 37 -7.08 -19.45 -2.88
N LEU A 38 -7.03 -19.56 -4.21
CA LEU A 38 -6.01 -18.90 -5.03
C LEU A 38 -6.16 -17.37 -5.00
N ILE A 39 -7.41 -16.89 -5.03
CA ILE A 39 -7.72 -15.46 -4.96
C ILE A 39 -7.33 -14.91 -3.58
N GLY A 40 -7.60 -15.66 -2.50
CA GLY A 40 -7.17 -15.32 -1.14
C GLY A 40 -5.65 -15.32 -0.98
N PHE A 41 -4.94 -16.25 -1.62
CA PHE A 41 -3.48 -16.27 -1.62
C PHE A 41 -2.89 -15.08 -2.38
N ALA A 42 -3.43 -14.76 -3.55
CA ALA A 42 -3.05 -13.54 -4.28
C ALA A 42 -3.32 -12.29 -3.44
N TRP A 43 -4.48 -12.22 -2.77
CA TRP A 43 -4.82 -11.11 -1.87
C TRP A 43 -3.79 -10.95 -0.75
N LEU A 44 -3.34 -12.04 -0.13
CA LEU A 44 -2.30 -12.00 0.92
C LEU A 44 -0.97 -11.40 0.44
N ILE A 45 -0.57 -11.69 -0.81
CA ILE A 45 0.68 -11.17 -1.38
C ILE A 45 0.58 -9.66 -1.65
N PHE A 46 -0.59 -9.19 -2.13
CA PHE A 46 -0.76 -7.78 -2.49
C PHE A 46 -1.25 -6.91 -1.33
N TYR A 47 -1.81 -7.49 -0.26
CA TYR A 47 -2.33 -6.75 0.89
C TYR A 47 -1.31 -5.80 1.54
N PRO A 48 -0.01 -6.18 1.75
CA PRO A 48 0.98 -5.29 2.34
C PRO A 48 1.15 -3.96 1.59
N ASN A 49 0.81 -3.90 0.29
CA ASN A 49 0.90 -2.67 -0.50
C ASN A 49 -0.07 -1.58 -0.03
N ALA A 50 -1.21 -1.93 0.59
CA ALA A 50 -2.16 -0.95 1.09
C ALA A 50 -1.59 -0.08 2.23
N PRO A 51 -1.07 -0.66 3.34
CA PRO A 51 -0.39 0.13 4.36
C PRO A 51 0.97 0.68 3.90
N TYR A 52 1.65 0.01 2.96
CA TYR A 52 2.88 0.53 2.34
C TYR A 52 2.67 1.89 1.65
N LEU A 53 1.50 2.10 1.03
CA LEU A 53 1.15 3.35 0.35
C LEU A 53 1.27 4.58 1.28
N PHE A 54 0.96 4.44 2.58
CA PHE A 54 1.14 5.53 3.55
C PHE A 54 2.60 5.91 3.74
N THR A 55 3.53 4.97 3.55
CA THR A 55 4.95 5.32 3.64
C THR A 55 5.38 6.20 2.48
N ASP A 56 4.66 6.22 1.35
CA ASP A 56 4.98 7.11 0.24
C ASP A 56 4.81 8.59 0.54
N PHE A 57 4.21 8.94 1.69
CA PHE A 57 4.24 10.30 2.22
C PHE A 57 5.66 10.87 2.35
N PHE A 58 6.68 10.07 2.65
CA PHE A 58 8.07 10.59 2.69
C PHE A 58 8.56 11.07 1.32
N HIS A 59 7.99 10.57 0.22
CA HIS A 59 8.34 11.08 -1.11
C HIS A 59 7.77 12.48 -1.36
N LEU A 60 6.73 12.90 -0.63
CA LEU A 60 6.23 14.28 -0.73
C LEU A 60 7.25 15.31 -0.24
N GLU A 61 8.17 14.93 0.64
CA GLU A 61 9.30 15.78 1.06
C GLU A 61 10.21 16.15 -0.13
N THR A 62 10.25 15.31 -1.18
CA THR A 62 11.05 15.61 -2.38
C THR A 62 10.44 16.68 -3.28
N LEU A 63 9.17 17.05 -3.06
CA LEU A 63 8.52 18.14 -3.79
C LEU A 63 9.20 19.47 -3.47
N SER A 64 9.29 20.35 -4.48
CA SER A 64 9.82 21.71 -4.39
C SER A 64 9.15 22.57 -3.30
N ILE A 65 7.95 22.19 -2.88
CA ILE A 65 7.22 22.79 -1.74
C ILE A 65 8.04 22.74 -0.44
N TYR A 66 8.81 21.67 -0.24
CA TYR A 66 9.61 21.42 0.96
C TYR A 66 11.13 21.67 0.76
N ARG A 67 11.58 21.99 -0.47
CA ARG A 67 12.97 22.36 -0.76
C ARG A 67 13.27 23.80 -0.30
N GLY A 68 13.48 23.99 1.00
CA GLY A 68 14.08 25.21 1.52
C GLY A 68 13.81 25.43 3.01
N PHE A 69 14.84 25.35 3.83
CA PHE A 69 14.80 25.70 5.27
C PHE A 69 14.34 27.15 5.56
N ASN A 70 14.23 28.01 4.54
CA ASN A 70 13.95 29.46 4.68
C ASN A 70 12.90 30.02 3.71
N THR A 71 12.14 29.19 2.98
CA THR A 71 11.06 29.65 2.09
C THR A 71 9.76 28.97 2.48
N ILE A 72 8.81 29.76 2.98
CA ILE A 72 7.52 29.34 3.56
C ILE A 72 6.59 28.85 2.43
N PHE A 73 6.91 27.71 1.81
CA PHE A 73 6.24 27.13 0.64
C PHE A 73 6.55 27.83 -0.69
N ALA A 74 6.99 27.04 -1.68
CA ALA A 74 7.07 27.51 -3.06
C ALA A 74 5.66 27.86 -3.57
N ASN A 75 5.46 29.09 -4.04
CA ASN A 75 4.14 29.59 -4.48
C ASN A 75 3.81 29.15 -5.93
N GLN A 76 4.08 27.88 -6.27
CA GLN A 76 3.75 27.32 -7.57
C GLN A 76 2.47 26.46 -7.47
N ILE A 77 1.40 26.92 -8.11
CA ILE A 77 0.08 26.26 -8.08
C ILE A 77 0.14 24.79 -8.55
N GLY A 78 1.06 24.48 -9.48
CA GLY A 78 1.22 23.14 -10.04
C GLY A 78 1.70 22.11 -9.02
N ASP A 79 2.57 22.50 -8.09
CA ASP A 79 3.09 21.60 -7.06
C ASP A 79 2.01 21.33 -6.00
N TRP A 80 1.20 22.33 -5.65
CA TRP A 80 0.04 22.15 -4.77
C TRP A 80 -1.01 21.21 -5.35
N TRP A 81 -1.26 21.30 -6.67
CA TRP A 81 -2.14 20.35 -7.35
C TRP A 81 -1.59 18.92 -7.29
N ALA A 82 -0.30 18.75 -7.57
CA ALA A 82 0.36 17.45 -7.44
C ALA A 82 0.25 16.92 -6.01
N PHE A 83 0.52 17.74 -4.99
CA PHE A 83 0.40 17.36 -3.58
C PHE A 83 -0.99 16.85 -3.23
N VAL A 84 -2.05 17.55 -3.66
CA VAL A 84 -3.45 17.13 -3.42
C VAL A 84 -3.76 15.81 -4.13
N CYS A 85 -3.36 15.65 -5.40
CA CYS A 85 -3.58 14.41 -6.15
C CYS A 85 -2.84 13.21 -5.52
N LEU A 86 -1.57 13.38 -5.14
CA LEU A 86 -0.76 12.31 -4.54
C LEU A 86 -1.33 11.93 -3.16
N THR A 87 -1.57 12.93 -2.31
CA THR A 87 -2.09 12.72 -0.94
C THR A 87 -3.47 12.06 -0.96
N SER A 88 -4.38 12.52 -1.82
CA SER A 88 -5.71 11.93 -1.92
C SER A 88 -5.66 10.48 -2.41
N GLY A 89 -4.80 10.16 -3.38
CA GLY A 89 -4.55 8.78 -3.80
C GLY A 89 -4.07 7.90 -2.65
N ILE A 90 -3.05 8.35 -1.91
CA ILE A 90 -2.50 7.61 -0.77
C ILE A 90 -3.57 7.32 0.29
N VAL A 91 -4.32 8.36 0.69
CA VAL A 91 -5.35 8.22 1.74
C VAL A 91 -6.51 7.34 1.29
N ILE A 92 -7.07 7.59 0.10
CA ILE A 92 -8.26 6.87 -0.38
C ILE A 92 -7.93 5.39 -0.57
N TYR A 93 -6.89 5.07 -1.35
CA TYR A 93 -6.54 3.67 -1.64
C TYR A 93 -5.94 2.95 -0.43
N GLY A 94 -5.20 3.66 0.43
CA GLY A 94 -4.70 3.09 1.68
C GLY A 94 -5.82 2.69 2.63
N LEU A 95 -6.81 3.57 2.84
CA LEU A 95 -7.97 3.28 3.69
C LEU A 95 -8.86 2.18 3.10
N LEU A 96 -9.15 2.24 1.80
CA LEU A 96 -9.94 1.19 1.12
C LEU A 96 -9.24 -0.16 1.18
N GLY A 97 -7.92 -0.19 0.97
CA GLY A 97 -7.12 -1.41 1.10
C GLY A 97 -7.17 -2.00 2.50
N MET A 98 -7.08 -1.18 3.55
CA MET A 98 -7.24 -1.66 4.94
C MET A 98 -8.64 -2.20 5.22
N LYS A 99 -9.68 -1.62 4.63
CA LYS A 99 -11.06 -2.12 4.74
C LYS A 99 -11.21 -3.54 4.18
N THR A 100 -10.39 -3.96 3.21
CA THR A 100 -10.47 -5.32 2.65
C THR A 100 -10.21 -6.42 3.70
N VAL A 101 -9.42 -6.14 4.74
CA VAL A 101 -9.17 -7.10 5.84
C VAL A 101 -10.46 -7.45 6.57
N THR A 102 -11.31 -6.47 6.83
CA THR A 102 -12.55 -6.71 7.57
C THR A 102 -13.52 -7.53 6.73
N THR A 103 -13.61 -7.26 5.42
CA THR A 103 -14.41 -8.05 4.47
C THR A 103 -13.94 -9.50 4.40
N VAL A 104 -12.61 -9.72 4.25
CA VAL A 104 -12.03 -11.07 4.19
C VAL A 104 -12.22 -11.80 5.53
N SER A 105 -12.03 -11.11 6.66
CA SER A 105 -12.20 -11.67 8.00
C SER A 105 -13.65 -12.07 8.29
N GLN A 106 -14.62 -11.27 7.86
CA GLN A 106 -16.05 -11.60 7.96
C GLN A 106 -16.40 -12.86 7.17
N LYS A 107 -15.86 -13.00 5.95
CA LYS A 107 -16.06 -14.23 5.16
C LYS A 107 -15.39 -15.44 5.83
N LEU A 108 -14.19 -15.29 6.38
CA LEU A 108 -13.50 -16.33 7.16
C LEU A 108 -14.25 -16.72 8.44
N GLN A 109 -14.99 -15.80 9.05
CA GLN A 109 -15.80 -16.09 10.25
C GLN A 109 -16.90 -17.11 10.02
N SER A 110 -17.36 -17.26 8.77
CA SER A 110 -18.31 -18.32 8.42
C SER A 110 -17.70 -19.73 8.41
N TYR A 111 -16.37 -19.84 8.42
CA TYR A 111 -15.63 -21.12 8.39
C TYR A 111 -14.77 -21.38 9.63
N CYS A 112 -14.37 -20.33 10.36
CA CYS A 112 -13.42 -20.42 11.47
C CYS A 112 -13.93 -19.67 12.71
N GLY A 113 -13.47 -20.11 13.89
CA GLY A 113 -13.78 -19.45 15.15
C GLY A 113 -13.10 -18.07 15.29
N TYR A 114 -13.68 -17.22 16.14
CA TYR A 114 -13.23 -15.85 16.38
C TYR A 114 -11.75 -15.73 16.79
N ARG A 115 -11.23 -16.67 17.60
CA ARG A 115 -9.83 -16.67 18.05
C ARG A 115 -8.85 -16.86 16.88
N THR A 116 -9.17 -17.72 15.93
CA THR A 116 -8.37 -17.96 14.72
C THR A 116 -8.31 -16.71 13.85
N ILE A 117 -9.41 -15.97 13.76
CA ILE A 117 -9.52 -14.73 12.97
C ILE A 117 -8.69 -13.61 13.59
N ILE A 118 -8.68 -13.48 14.92
CA ILE A 118 -7.80 -12.52 15.60
C ILE A 118 -6.33 -12.88 15.35
N GLY A 119 -5.96 -14.17 15.50
CA GLY A 119 -4.59 -14.63 15.23
C GLY A 119 -4.16 -14.36 13.79
N PHE A 120 -5.06 -14.59 12.83
CA PHE A 120 -4.84 -14.28 11.41
C PHE A 120 -4.63 -12.77 11.18
N GLN A 121 -5.50 -11.91 11.73
CA GLN A 121 -5.36 -10.45 11.59
C GLN A 121 -4.07 -9.94 12.22
N ALA A 122 -3.73 -10.40 13.43
CA ALA A 122 -2.49 -10.03 14.10
C ALA A 122 -1.26 -10.43 13.28
N SER A 123 -1.25 -11.66 12.75
CA SER A 123 -0.17 -12.16 11.89
C SER A 123 -0.09 -11.39 10.58
N LEU A 124 -1.23 -11.04 9.98
CA LEU A 124 -1.32 -10.24 8.76
C LEU A 124 -0.74 -8.83 8.97
N HIS A 125 -1.11 -8.15 10.05
CA HIS A 125 -0.58 -6.83 10.37
C HIS A 125 0.91 -6.88 10.68
N PHE A 126 1.36 -7.90 11.41
CA PHE A 126 2.78 -8.11 11.69
C PHE A 126 3.59 -8.36 10.42
N LEU A 127 3.12 -9.27 9.56
CA LEU A 127 3.79 -9.59 8.30
C LEU A 127 3.77 -8.39 7.34
N SER A 128 2.69 -7.61 7.34
CA SER A 128 2.58 -6.38 6.57
C SER A 128 3.58 -5.32 7.07
N ALA A 129 3.69 -5.13 8.38
CA ALA A 129 4.70 -4.26 8.96
C ALA A 129 6.13 -4.70 8.63
N LEU A 130 6.40 -6.01 8.66
CA LEU A 130 7.68 -6.59 8.24
C LEU A 130 7.95 -6.35 6.76
N ALA A 131 6.97 -6.59 5.88
CA ALA A 131 7.10 -6.37 4.44
C ALA A 131 7.37 -4.89 4.11
N ILE A 132 6.71 -3.97 4.82
CA ILE A 132 6.98 -2.53 4.72
C ILE A 132 8.41 -2.22 5.15
N TYR A 133 8.86 -2.77 6.28
CA TYR A 133 10.21 -2.55 6.78
C TYR A 133 11.27 -3.03 5.78
N VAL A 134 11.13 -4.26 5.28
CA VAL A 134 12.04 -4.85 4.27
C VAL A 134 12.01 -4.06 2.96
N GLY A 135 10.83 -3.66 2.49
CA GLY A 135 10.67 -2.91 1.24
C GLY A 135 11.25 -1.49 1.31
N ARG A 136 11.23 -0.85 2.48
CA ARG A 136 11.59 0.56 2.64
C ARG A 136 13.00 0.80 3.19
N PHE A 137 13.39 0.08 4.23
CA PHE A 137 14.65 0.32 4.94
C PHE A 137 15.74 -0.62 4.49
N ASP A 138 15.39 -1.89 4.32
CA ASP A 138 16.42 -2.91 4.20
C ASP A 138 16.98 -3.01 2.79
N ARG A 139 16.34 -2.36 1.78
CA ARG A 139 16.62 -2.49 0.31
C ARG A 139 17.63 -3.59 0.13
N LEU A 140 17.21 -4.86 0.30
CA LEU A 140 18.13 -5.99 0.38
C LEU A 140 18.82 -6.08 -0.98
N HIS A 141 19.87 -5.28 -1.12
CA HIS A 141 20.78 -5.30 -2.20
C HIS A 141 21.52 -6.59 -1.90
N SER A 142 21.12 -7.65 -2.60
CA SER A 142 21.82 -8.93 -2.63
C SER A 142 23.34 -8.75 -2.81
N VAL A 143 23.76 -7.59 -3.33
CA VAL A 143 25.13 -7.07 -3.41
C VAL A 143 25.88 -7.07 -2.06
N TYR A 144 25.25 -6.75 -0.93
CA TYR A 144 25.94 -6.76 0.38
C TYR A 144 26.29 -8.16 0.86
N LEU A 145 25.57 -9.20 0.41
CA LEU A 145 25.88 -10.59 0.73
C LEU A 145 27.07 -11.13 -0.09
N PHE A 146 27.45 -10.45 -1.18
CA PHE A 146 28.59 -10.80 -2.04
C PHE A 146 29.81 -9.89 -1.83
N MET A 147 29.75 -8.94 -0.89
CA MET A 147 30.85 -8.01 -0.56
C MET A 147 31.47 -8.28 0.83
N ASN A 148 31.27 -9.46 1.39
CA ASN A 148 31.97 -9.94 2.58
C ASN A 148 32.70 -11.25 2.28
#